data_AF-A0A7S0F9A1-F1
#
_entry.id   AF-A0A7S0F9A1-F1
#
_cell.length_a   1.000
_cell.length_b   1.000
_cell.length_c   1.000
_cell.angle_alpha   90.00
_cell.angle_beta   90.00
_cell.angle_gamma   90.00
#
_symmetry.space_group_name_H-M   'P 1'
#
loop_
_entity.id
_entity.type
_entity.pdbx_description
1 polymer ?
#
loop_
_entity_poly.entity_id
_entity_poly.type
_entity_poly.pdbx_seq_one_letter_code
_entity_poly.pdbx_strand_id
1 'polypeptide(L)'
;MEGSGGDGNGEDVGESGASPGPDGGGDGAALAGGEGGEEEEGLGDPDEEELEEDAPDPLLELQDKYDQLLELNERAMQHNVAFQRSVIKRKMQDKSYDSAEKHSEGKVTEHKYLNALHNVHSVRLKLRLQQVKAARMSEELKNQLETKRQKAIEFRDSFQEFKRQVAKHSEYARTGRKIPEKIIQEVEEFELDKDAEVEEVRGSNISLKNRLAKLEQSLRKKDELAENLHVIDFEQLKIENQTLNEKIEERNEELHKLKKKTVTIVQIITHMREKVQFVQQEYQVLKGELAQLDQDLASQRDLVTKTKHERDEHRSEYGKLKQQTGIMNSEHLTRDFEARAEHNKRIKEDIAQLKKRHGQMLQFVKRHGGKI
;
A
#
# COMPACT_ATOMS: atom_id res chain seq x y z
N MET A 1 41.31 11.37 -16.65
CA MET A 1 39.85 11.21 -16.60
C MET A 1 39.50 10.89 -15.15
N GLU A 2 39.54 11.86 -14.23
CA GLU A 2 38.59 12.99 -14.05
C GLU A 2 37.15 12.46 -13.82
N GLY A 3 36.39 12.79 -12.77
CA GLY A 3 36.53 13.69 -11.61
C GLY A 3 35.62 13.18 -10.47
N SER A 4 35.86 13.55 -9.20
CA SER A 4 35.28 14.71 -8.49
C SER A 4 33.76 14.56 -8.25
N GLY A 5 33.17 14.77 -7.07
CA GLY A 5 33.60 15.27 -5.76
C GLY A 5 32.32 15.43 -4.89
N GLY A 6 32.47 15.64 -3.59
CA GLY A 6 31.31 15.92 -2.72
C GLY A 6 31.59 15.81 -1.22
N ASP A 7 32.54 16.61 -0.73
CA ASP A 7 32.70 16.92 0.69
C ASP A 7 31.49 17.67 1.24
N GLY A 8 31.06 17.33 2.45
CA GLY A 8 30.00 18.01 3.19
C GLY A 8 30.40 18.18 4.66
N ASN A 9 31.11 19.27 4.92
CA ASN A 9 31.37 19.85 6.25
C ASN A 9 30.06 20.07 7.02
N GLY A 10 29.99 19.56 8.25
CA GLY A 10 28.98 19.94 9.24
C GLY A 10 29.68 20.60 10.42
N GLU A 11 29.65 21.93 10.44
CA GLU A 11 30.30 22.79 11.42
C GLU A 11 29.70 22.65 12.83
N ASP A 12 30.63 22.73 13.76
CA ASP A 12 30.53 22.91 15.19
C ASP A 12 29.94 24.30 15.52
N VAL A 13 28.87 24.35 16.31
CA VAL A 13 28.45 25.57 17.02
C VAL A 13 28.07 25.15 18.43
N GLY A 14 29.00 25.38 19.35
CA GLY A 14 28.78 25.32 20.78
C GLY A 14 27.95 26.49 21.27
N GLU A 15 27.02 26.22 22.19
CA GLU A 15 26.46 27.25 23.06
C GLU A 15 26.25 26.66 24.46
N SER A 16 27.19 27.00 25.35
CA SER A 16 27.20 26.67 26.76
C SER A 16 26.39 27.71 27.55
N GLY A 17 25.12 27.42 27.81
CA GLY A 17 24.28 28.18 28.74
C GLY A 17 24.33 27.56 30.15
N ALA A 18 25.32 27.95 30.95
CA ALA A 18 25.34 27.69 32.40
C ALA A 18 24.92 28.97 33.13
N SER A 19 23.79 28.93 33.82
CA SER A 19 23.37 29.97 34.78
C SER A 19 23.35 29.37 36.19
N PRO A 20 23.96 30.04 37.19
CA PRO A 20 24.13 29.52 38.54
C PRO A 20 22.96 29.89 39.45
N GLY A 21 22.59 28.97 40.35
CA GLY A 21 21.73 29.26 41.50
C GLY A 21 22.58 29.72 42.70
N PRO A 22 22.12 30.69 43.51
CA PRO A 22 22.85 31.12 44.69
C PRO A 22 22.45 30.26 45.89
N ASP A 23 23.44 29.62 46.52
CA ASP A 23 23.31 29.00 47.83
C ASP A 23 23.94 29.95 48.86
N GLY A 24 23.13 30.41 49.81
CA GLY A 24 23.52 31.33 50.86
C GLY A 24 24.15 30.57 52.03
N GLY A 25 25.48 30.70 52.17
CA GLY A 25 26.23 30.29 53.36
C GLY A 25 26.66 31.53 54.14
N GLY A 26 26.14 31.66 55.37
CA GLY A 26 26.45 32.76 56.27
C GLY A 26 27.87 32.72 56.82
N ASP A 27 28.47 33.90 56.90
CA ASP A 27 29.81 34.15 57.42
C ASP A 27 29.88 33.96 58.95
N GLY A 28 30.77 33.05 59.35
CA GLY A 28 31.30 32.95 60.69
C GLY A 28 32.55 33.82 60.82
N ALA A 29 32.49 34.78 61.75
CA ALA A 29 33.59 35.65 62.12
C ALA A 29 34.77 34.86 62.73
N ALA A 30 35.98 35.12 62.24
CA ALA A 30 37.22 34.87 62.98
C ALA A 30 38.32 35.84 62.51
N LEU A 31 38.68 36.76 63.41
CA LEU A 31 39.78 37.71 63.33
C LEU A 31 41.14 37.00 63.47
N ALA A 32 42.10 37.38 62.63
CA ALA A 32 43.54 37.22 62.92
C ALA A 32 44.39 38.23 62.12
N GLY A 33 44.96 39.22 62.83
CA GLY A 33 46.41 39.51 62.86
C GLY A 33 47.10 40.32 61.75
N GLY A 34 47.73 41.43 62.17
CA GLY A 34 48.96 42.04 61.59
C GLY A 34 48.73 43.26 60.70
N GLU A 35 49.44 44.39 60.77
CA GLU A 35 50.52 44.94 61.62
C GLU A 35 50.84 46.37 61.09
N GLY A 36 51.37 47.28 61.95
CA GLY A 36 52.07 48.55 61.63
C GLY A 36 51.18 49.77 61.36
N GLY A 37 51.18 50.85 62.16
CA GLY A 37 52.26 51.86 62.34
C GLY A 37 52.05 52.97 61.29
N GLU A 38 51.94 54.29 61.53
CA GLU A 38 52.46 55.24 62.53
C GLU A 38 51.65 56.57 62.40
N GLU A 39 51.59 57.37 63.48
CA GLU A 39 51.63 58.87 63.55
C GLU A 39 50.54 59.72 62.83
N GLU A 40 50.03 60.86 63.30
CA GLU A 40 50.13 61.72 64.50
C GLU A 40 48.93 62.72 64.40
N GLU A 41 48.59 63.37 65.50
CA GLU A 41 47.42 64.24 65.71
C GLU A 41 47.39 65.56 64.90
N GLY A 42 46.19 66.12 64.69
CA GLY A 42 46.04 67.49 64.19
C GLY A 42 44.59 67.99 64.11
N LEU A 43 44.19 68.77 65.12
CA LEU A 43 42.91 69.46 65.32
C LEU A 43 42.53 70.47 64.20
N GLY A 44 41.23 70.68 63.98
CA GLY A 44 40.69 71.96 63.50
C GLY A 44 39.47 71.87 62.58
N ASP A 45 38.28 72.05 63.16
CA ASP A 45 37.08 72.60 62.48
C ASP A 45 37.08 74.12 62.79
N PRO A 46 36.67 75.04 61.89
CA PRO A 46 35.24 75.26 61.62
C PRO A 46 34.84 75.84 60.24
N ASP A 47 33.52 75.90 60.04
CA ASP A 47 32.69 76.84 59.23
C ASP A 47 32.08 76.35 57.89
N GLU A 48 30.83 75.87 58.03
CA GLU A 48 29.58 76.11 57.27
C GLU A 48 29.63 76.78 55.88
N GLU A 49 28.97 76.16 54.88
CA GLU A 49 27.89 76.78 54.09
C GLU A 49 27.10 75.74 53.24
N GLU A 50 25.77 75.90 53.26
CA GLU A 50 24.65 75.08 52.78
C GLU A 50 24.65 74.67 51.29
N LEU A 51 24.15 73.45 50.99
CA LEU A 51 23.25 73.15 49.86
C LEU A 51 22.41 71.89 50.19
N GLU A 52 21.20 72.08 50.73
CA GLU A 52 20.14 71.07 50.80
C GLU A 52 19.48 70.92 49.41
N GLU A 53 19.61 69.74 48.78
CA GLU A 53 18.77 69.31 47.65
C GLU A 53 18.03 68.02 48.03
N ASP A 54 16.70 68.13 47.99
CA ASP A 54 15.64 67.13 48.21
C ASP A 54 16.02 65.65 48.00
N ALA A 55 16.25 64.93 49.11
CA ALA A 55 16.13 63.48 49.13
C ALA A 55 14.64 63.12 49.35
N PRO A 56 13.97 62.41 48.43
CA PRO A 56 12.58 62.02 48.61
C PRO A 56 12.42 61.13 49.86
N ASP A 57 11.42 61.47 50.67
CA ASP A 57 11.14 60.85 51.97
C ASP A 57 11.07 59.31 51.85
N PRO A 58 11.91 58.53 52.57
CA PRO A 58 11.92 57.06 52.51
C PRO A 58 10.57 56.40 52.75
N LEU A 59 9.65 57.12 53.42
CA LEU A 59 8.28 56.69 53.65
C LEU A 59 7.45 56.66 52.36
N LEU A 60 7.68 57.61 51.45
CA LEU A 60 6.99 57.70 50.16
C LEU A 60 7.40 56.56 49.23
N GLU A 61 8.70 56.22 49.17
CA GLU A 61 9.17 55.06 48.41
C GLU A 61 8.62 53.73 48.93
N LEU A 62 8.45 53.61 50.25
CA LEU A 62 7.89 52.41 50.86
C LEU A 62 6.39 52.28 50.55
N GLN A 63 5.68 53.41 50.50
CA GLN A 63 4.28 53.47 50.12
C GLN A 63 4.09 53.12 48.63
N ASP A 64 4.94 53.67 47.75
CA ASP A 64 4.93 53.32 46.33
C ASP A 64 5.22 51.83 46.09
N LYS A 65 6.17 51.24 46.85
CA LYS A 65 6.45 49.80 46.79
C LYS A 65 5.27 48.96 47.29
N TYR A 66 4.58 49.42 48.33
CA TYR A 66 3.39 48.75 48.87
C TYR A 66 2.24 48.76 47.84
N ASP A 67 2.01 49.90 47.19
CA ASP A 67 0.97 50.06 46.16
C ASP A 67 1.31 49.22 44.91
N GLN A 68 2.57 49.19 44.49
CA GLN A 68 3.03 48.31 43.41
C GLN A 68 2.81 46.82 43.73
N LEU A 69 3.07 46.39 44.97
CA LEU A 69 2.83 45.01 45.40
C LEU A 69 1.34 44.68 45.44
N LEU A 70 0.50 45.63 45.82
CA LEU A 70 -0.96 45.50 45.80
C LEU A 70 -1.48 45.32 44.37
N GLU A 71 -1.03 46.15 43.43
CA GLU A 71 -1.40 46.00 42.01
C GLU A 71 -0.96 44.64 41.44
N LEU A 72 0.25 44.20 41.77
CA LEU A 72 0.74 42.89 41.33
C LEU A 72 -0.09 41.73 41.91
N ASN A 73 -0.50 41.85 43.17
CA ASN A 73 -1.38 40.87 43.80
C ASN A 73 -2.78 40.86 43.19
N GLU A 74 -3.35 42.04 42.91
CA GLU A 74 -4.64 42.14 42.22
C GLU A 74 -4.58 41.56 40.80
N ARG A 75 -3.53 41.85 40.02
CA ARG A 75 -3.31 41.22 38.71
C ARG A 75 -3.21 39.70 38.86
N ALA A 76 -2.43 39.21 39.81
CA ALA A 76 -2.29 37.78 40.07
C ALA A 76 -3.64 37.13 40.44
N MET A 77 -4.47 37.78 41.25
CA MET A 77 -5.82 37.32 41.57
C MET A 77 -6.73 37.31 40.33
N GLN A 78 -6.70 38.36 39.50
CA GLN A 78 -7.49 38.42 38.26
C GLN A 78 -7.10 37.29 37.29
N HIS A 79 -5.79 37.05 37.12
CA HIS A 79 -5.30 35.92 36.33
C HIS A 79 -5.76 34.58 36.91
N ASN A 80 -5.71 34.40 38.24
CA ASN A 80 -6.17 33.18 38.91
C ASN A 80 -7.67 32.94 38.66
N VAL A 81 -8.52 33.97 38.81
CA VAL A 81 -9.95 33.87 38.51
C VAL A 81 -10.21 33.56 37.03
N ALA A 82 -9.45 34.15 36.10
CA ALA A 82 -9.54 33.86 34.67
C ALA A 82 -9.15 32.40 34.35
N PHE A 83 -8.10 31.88 34.99
CA PHE A 83 -7.69 30.49 34.86
C PHE A 83 -8.75 29.55 35.46
N GLN A 84 -9.30 29.85 36.63
CA GLN A 84 -10.37 29.06 37.24
C GLN A 84 -11.61 29.01 36.34
N ARG A 85 -12.03 30.14 35.75
CA ARG A 85 -13.13 30.18 34.78
C ARG A 85 -12.83 29.33 33.54
N SER A 86 -11.59 29.37 33.05
CA SER A 86 -11.17 28.56 31.90
C SER A 86 -11.17 27.06 32.23
N VAL A 87 -10.75 26.66 33.44
CA VAL A 87 -10.81 25.29 33.93
C VAL A 87 -12.26 24.81 34.08
N ILE A 88 -13.16 25.63 34.62
CA ILE A 88 -14.58 25.29 34.73
C ILE A 88 -15.21 25.11 33.35
N LYS A 89 -14.93 26.02 32.41
CA LYS A 89 -15.43 25.92 31.03
C LYS A 89 -14.94 24.64 30.33
N ARG A 90 -13.67 24.28 30.53
CA ARG A 90 -13.08 23.05 29.98
C ARG A 90 -13.68 21.79 30.62
N LYS A 91 -13.85 21.77 31.95
CA LYS A 91 -14.53 20.66 32.66
C LYS A 91 -16.00 20.48 32.27
N MET A 92 -16.72 21.57 31.96
CA MET A 92 -18.08 21.47 31.43
C MET A 92 -18.11 20.92 30.01
N GLN A 93 -17.13 21.29 29.19
CA GLN A 93 -16.97 20.76 27.84
C GLN A 93 -16.60 19.27 27.86
N ASP A 94 -15.72 18.85 28.78
CA ASP A 94 -15.36 17.44 29.00
C ASP A 94 -16.56 16.61 29.49
N LYS A 95 -17.39 17.12 30.41
CA LYS A 95 -18.62 16.42 30.86
C LYS A 95 -19.66 16.20 29.74
N SER A 96 -19.73 17.10 28.77
CA SER A 96 -20.59 16.95 27.59
C SER A 96 -20.02 15.97 26.55
N TYR A 97 -18.71 15.72 26.58
CA TYR A 97 -18.00 14.89 25.62
C TYR A 97 -17.80 13.44 26.12
N ASP A 98 -17.69 13.25 27.44
CA ASP A 98 -17.45 11.95 28.09
C ASP A 98 -18.63 10.96 27.94
N SER A 99 -19.84 11.44 27.61
CA SER A 99 -21.00 10.58 27.36
C SER A 99 -20.98 9.95 25.96
N ALA A 100 -20.13 10.42 25.04
CA ALA A 100 -20.11 10.01 23.64
C ALA A 100 -18.89 9.16 23.24
N GLU A 101 -17.85 9.04 24.06
CA GLU A 101 -16.55 8.47 23.67
C GLU A 101 -16.16 7.16 24.38
N LYS A 102 -17.12 6.33 24.81
CA LYS A 102 -16.84 5.03 25.47
C LYS A 102 -16.22 3.95 24.55
N HIS A 103 -15.88 4.25 23.31
CA HIS A 103 -15.22 3.33 22.39
C HIS A 103 -14.03 3.98 21.67
N SER A 104 -12.91 4.15 22.39
CA SER A 104 -11.60 4.22 21.71
C SER A 104 -10.52 3.55 22.56
N GLU A 105 -10.33 2.23 22.35
CA GLU A 105 -9.25 1.44 22.96
C GLU A 105 -7.84 1.84 22.47
N GLY A 106 -7.72 2.86 21.61
CA GLY A 106 -6.45 3.31 21.01
C GLY A 106 -5.91 4.66 21.49
N LYS A 107 -6.62 5.44 22.32
CA LYS A 107 -6.07 6.70 22.85
C LYS A 107 -5.32 6.41 24.15
N VAL A 108 -4.05 6.82 24.23
CA VAL A 108 -3.27 6.80 25.48
C VAL A 108 -4.06 7.63 26.49
N THR A 109 -4.69 6.97 27.45
CA THR A 109 -5.43 7.66 28.50
C THR A 109 -4.47 8.58 29.24
N GLU A 110 -4.94 9.74 29.69
CA GLU A 110 -4.12 10.69 30.46
C GLU A 110 -3.40 9.99 31.62
N HIS A 111 -4.06 9.04 32.26
CA HIS A 111 -3.48 8.18 33.28
C HIS A 111 -2.29 7.33 32.79
N LYS A 112 -2.40 6.70 31.60
CA LYS A 112 -1.28 5.96 30.99
C LYS A 112 -0.12 6.88 30.64
N TYR A 113 -0.40 8.10 30.14
CA TYR A 113 0.62 9.10 29.85
C TYR A 113 1.34 9.58 31.11
N LEU A 114 0.59 9.93 32.16
CA LEU A 114 1.14 10.33 33.46
C LEU A 114 1.97 9.22 34.11
N ASN A 115 1.50 7.96 34.04
CA ASN A 115 2.28 6.81 34.52
C ASN A 115 3.56 6.60 33.70
N ALA A 116 3.51 6.79 32.37
CA ALA A 116 4.70 6.74 31.53
C ALA A 116 5.69 7.85 31.89
N LEU A 117 5.22 9.09 32.09
CA LEU A 117 6.05 10.20 32.54
C LEU A 117 6.67 9.94 33.93
N HIS A 118 5.87 9.42 34.86
CA HIS A 118 6.36 9.05 36.19
C HIS A 118 7.43 7.95 36.12
N ASN A 119 7.22 6.93 35.29
CA ASN A 119 8.19 5.87 35.06
C ASN A 119 9.48 6.42 34.45
N VAL A 120 9.39 7.28 33.42
CA VAL A 120 10.56 7.93 32.82
C VAL A 120 11.30 8.78 33.85
N HIS A 121 10.58 9.55 34.67
CA HIS A 121 11.17 10.36 35.73
C HIS A 121 11.86 9.49 36.79
N SER A 122 11.21 8.42 37.24
CA SER A 122 11.75 7.45 38.20
C SER A 122 13.02 6.78 37.68
N VAL A 123 13.02 6.36 36.41
CA VAL A 123 14.20 5.76 35.75
C VAL A 123 15.32 6.79 35.61
N ARG A 124 15.02 8.04 35.23
CA ARG A 124 16.01 9.11 35.15
C ARG A 124 16.63 9.42 36.52
N LEU A 125 15.82 9.46 37.58
CA LEU A 125 16.32 9.68 38.94
C LEU A 125 17.22 8.53 39.40
N LYS A 126 16.81 7.28 39.13
CA LYS A 126 17.64 6.09 39.41
C LYS A 126 18.96 6.13 38.65
N LEU A 127 18.94 6.50 37.37
CA LEU A 127 20.14 6.65 36.54
C LEU A 127 21.07 7.72 37.13
N ARG A 128 20.54 8.89 37.49
CA ARG A 128 21.33 9.97 38.10
C ARG A 128 21.96 9.53 39.43
N LEU A 129 21.19 8.84 40.28
CA LEU A 129 21.71 8.30 41.55
C LEU A 129 22.82 7.26 41.30
N GLN A 130 22.67 6.38 40.31
CA GLN A 130 23.70 5.42 39.94
C GLN A 130 24.96 6.11 39.40
N GLN A 131 24.81 7.14 38.57
CA GLN A 131 25.93 7.93 38.04
C GLN A 131 26.70 8.61 39.18
N VAL A 132 26.00 9.25 40.13
CA VAL A 132 26.65 9.90 41.29
C VAL A 132 27.38 8.88 42.16
N LYS A 133 26.77 7.71 42.42
CA LYS A 133 27.42 6.62 43.17
C LYS A 133 28.66 6.08 42.44
N ALA A 134 28.57 5.87 41.13
CA ALA A 134 29.69 5.40 40.33
C ALA A 134 30.83 6.43 40.26
N ALA A 135 30.50 7.73 40.15
CA ALA A 135 31.47 8.82 40.18
C ALA A 135 32.20 8.87 41.53
N ARG A 136 31.46 8.83 42.64
CA ARG A 136 32.03 8.82 43.98
C ARG A 136 32.94 7.61 44.22
N MET A 137 32.50 6.43 43.81
CA MET A 137 33.32 5.21 43.92
C MET A 137 34.57 5.30 43.04
N SER A 138 34.47 5.88 41.84
CA SER A 138 35.63 6.10 40.96
C SER A 138 36.64 7.04 41.60
N GLU A 139 36.19 8.13 42.20
CA GLU A 139 37.04 9.09 42.90
C GLU A 139 37.74 8.46 44.11
N GLU A 140 37.00 7.71 44.92
CA GLU A 140 37.57 7.01 46.07
C GLU A 140 38.65 6.00 45.64
N LEU A 141 38.40 5.21 44.59
CA LEU A 141 39.38 4.27 44.04
C LEU A 141 40.60 4.99 43.46
N LYS A 142 40.44 6.17 42.84
CA LYS A 142 41.56 6.99 42.38
C LYS A 142 42.42 7.48 43.54
N ASN A 143 41.80 7.98 44.60
CA ASN A 143 42.52 8.44 45.79
C ASN A 143 43.27 7.29 46.48
N GLN A 144 42.65 6.11 46.57
CA GLN A 144 43.32 4.91 47.08
C GLN A 144 44.49 4.45 46.19
N LEU A 145 44.36 4.57 44.87
CA LEU A 145 45.42 4.24 43.94
C LEU A 145 46.60 5.22 44.08
N GLU A 146 46.32 6.51 44.21
CA GLU A 146 47.35 7.55 44.32
C GLU A 146 48.13 7.43 45.63
N THR A 147 47.43 7.24 46.75
CA THR A 147 48.09 6.99 48.05
C THR A 147 48.96 5.74 48.04
N LYS A 148 48.54 4.66 47.36
CA LYS A 148 49.37 3.46 47.20
C LYS A 148 50.56 3.69 46.27
N ARG A 149 50.40 4.46 45.18
CA ARG A 149 51.50 4.85 44.29
C ARG A 149 52.55 5.65 45.04
N GLN A 150 52.14 6.66 45.79
CA GLN A 150 53.04 7.49 46.56
C GLN A 150 53.88 6.67 47.54
N LYS A 151 53.23 5.77 48.30
CA LYS A 151 53.93 4.83 49.19
C LYS A 151 54.91 3.91 48.44
N ALA A 152 54.53 3.43 47.26
CA ALA A 152 55.41 2.58 46.45
C ALA A 152 56.65 3.34 45.96
N ILE A 153 56.50 4.61 45.58
CA ILE A 153 57.62 5.49 45.21
C ILE A 153 58.55 5.70 46.42
N GLU A 154 57.99 6.04 47.58
CA GLU A 154 58.76 6.20 48.83
C GLU A 154 59.54 4.93 49.20
N PHE A 155 58.91 3.76 49.12
CA PHE A 155 59.59 2.49 49.35
C PHE A 155 60.70 2.22 48.34
N ARG A 156 60.45 2.48 47.04
CA ARG A 156 61.46 2.31 45.98
C ARG A 156 62.67 3.20 46.24
N ASP A 157 62.44 4.48 46.51
CA ASP A 157 63.52 5.46 46.68
C ASP A 157 64.32 5.17 47.96
N SER A 158 63.64 4.80 49.05
CA SER A 158 64.30 4.37 50.30
C SER A 158 65.13 3.10 50.11
N PHE A 159 64.67 2.15 49.29
CA PHE A 159 65.37 0.92 48.99
C PHE A 159 66.59 1.18 48.08
N GLN A 160 66.48 2.10 47.11
CA GLN A 160 67.62 2.53 46.30
C GLN A 160 68.70 3.18 47.17
N GLU A 161 68.33 4.07 48.08
CA GLU A 161 69.28 4.70 49.02
C GLU A 161 69.93 3.64 49.94
N PHE A 162 69.15 2.66 50.43
CA PHE A 162 69.70 1.54 51.20
C PHE A 162 70.71 0.72 50.38
N LYS A 163 70.40 0.36 49.13
CA LYS A 163 71.33 -0.34 48.22
C LYS A 163 72.62 0.47 48.03
N ARG A 164 72.51 1.77 47.80
CA ARG A 164 73.64 2.68 47.65
C ARG A 164 74.52 2.72 48.90
N GLN A 165 73.92 2.82 50.08
CA GLN A 165 74.64 2.81 51.35
C GLN A 165 75.37 1.49 51.58
N VAL A 166 74.72 0.35 51.33
CA VAL A 166 75.36 -0.98 51.46
C VAL A 166 76.52 -1.11 50.47
N ALA A 167 76.35 -0.67 49.22
CA ALA A 167 77.39 -0.71 48.20
C ALA A 167 78.62 0.14 48.56
N LYS A 168 78.42 1.34 49.13
CA LYS A 168 79.52 2.22 49.61
C LYS A 168 80.34 1.60 50.75
N HIS A 169 79.71 0.80 51.60
CA HIS A 169 80.38 0.11 52.71
C HIS A 169 80.94 -1.26 52.33
N SER A 170 80.70 -1.72 51.09
CA SER A 170 81.18 -3.01 50.59
C SER A 170 82.61 -2.95 50.07
N GLU A 171 83.31 -4.07 50.17
CA GLU A 171 84.72 -4.22 49.77
C GLU A 171 84.89 -5.33 48.74
N TYR A 172 85.89 -5.20 47.87
CA TYR A 172 86.24 -6.25 46.91
C TYR A 172 86.80 -7.48 47.62
N ALA A 173 86.16 -8.63 47.40
CA ALA A 173 86.52 -9.90 48.02
C ALA A 173 88.00 -10.32 47.86
N ARG A 174 88.67 -9.87 46.79
CA ARG A 174 90.05 -10.25 46.46
C ARG A 174 91.11 -9.23 46.91
N THR A 175 90.74 -7.96 47.08
CA THR A 175 91.69 -6.87 47.37
C THR A 175 91.38 -6.11 48.66
N GLY A 176 90.21 -6.33 49.29
CA GLY A 176 89.78 -5.65 50.52
C GLY A 176 89.60 -4.14 50.36
N ARG A 177 89.62 -3.62 49.13
CA ARG A 177 89.43 -2.19 48.86
C ARG A 177 87.94 -1.91 48.71
N LYS A 178 87.49 -0.74 49.18
CA LYS A 178 86.12 -0.27 48.98
C LYS A 178 85.80 -0.10 47.49
N ILE A 179 84.55 -0.32 47.13
CA ILE A 179 84.06 -0.13 45.76
C ILE A 179 84.06 1.38 45.43
N PRO A 180 84.68 1.82 44.32
CA PRO A 180 84.64 3.21 43.87
C PRO A 180 83.22 3.68 43.59
N GLU A 181 82.91 4.91 43.99
CA GLU A 181 81.59 5.51 43.83
C GLU A 181 81.14 5.62 42.36
N LYS A 182 82.08 5.79 41.43
CA LYS A 182 81.81 5.77 39.98
C LYS A 182 81.21 4.44 39.50
N ILE A 183 81.73 3.32 40.00
CA ILE A 183 81.24 1.99 39.60
C ILE A 183 79.84 1.73 40.19
N ILE A 184 79.58 2.25 41.40
CA ILE A 184 78.25 2.17 42.02
C ILE A 184 77.24 2.97 41.17
N GLN A 185 77.60 4.19 40.74
CA GLN A 185 76.76 5.02 39.87
C GLN A 185 76.48 4.35 38.52
N GLU A 186 77.51 3.78 37.87
CA GLU A 186 77.34 3.05 36.60
C GLU A 186 76.38 1.86 36.73
N VAL A 187 76.43 1.12 37.86
CA VAL A 187 75.50 0.01 38.12
C VAL A 187 74.10 0.51 38.43
N GLU A 188 73.95 1.61 39.19
CA GLU A 188 72.65 2.22 39.46
C GLU A 188 71.97 2.72 38.18
N GLU A 189 72.72 3.39 37.29
CA GLU A 189 72.23 3.83 35.98
C GLU A 189 71.81 2.62 35.12
N PHE A 190 72.61 1.56 35.08
CA PHE A 190 72.26 0.34 34.36
C PHE A 190 71.01 -0.36 34.91
N GLU A 191 70.85 -0.42 36.24
CA GLU A 191 69.64 -0.97 36.87
C GLU A 191 68.41 -0.13 36.53
N LEU A 192 68.52 1.21 36.56
CA LEU A 192 67.43 2.12 36.18
C LEU A 192 67.00 1.94 34.71
N ASP A 193 67.96 1.82 33.79
CA ASP A 193 67.68 1.57 32.37
C ASP A 193 66.97 0.22 32.18
N LYS A 194 67.38 -0.81 32.94
CA LYS A 194 66.74 -2.13 32.89
C LYS A 194 65.35 -2.14 33.50
N ASP A 195 65.15 -1.42 34.60
CA ASP A 195 63.82 -1.27 35.21
C ASP A 195 62.86 -0.56 34.24
N ALA A 196 63.33 0.47 33.52
CA ALA A 196 62.54 1.15 32.49
C ALA A 196 62.14 0.20 31.33
N GLU A 197 63.08 -0.63 30.85
CA GLU A 197 62.81 -1.64 29.81
C GLU A 197 61.74 -2.66 30.30
N VAL A 198 61.84 -3.11 31.55
CA VAL A 198 60.87 -4.02 32.15
C VAL A 198 59.48 -3.36 32.28
N GLU A 199 59.41 -2.10 32.69
CA GLU A 199 58.16 -1.34 32.76
C GLU A 199 57.49 -1.20 31.38
N GLU A 200 58.28 -0.92 30.33
CA GLU A 200 57.78 -0.83 28.94
C GLU A 200 57.20 -2.17 28.46
N VAL A 201 57.95 -3.26 28.63
CA VAL A 201 57.49 -4.61 28.24
C VAL A 201 56.25 -5.01 29.03
N ARG A 202 56.18 -4.66 30.32
CA ARG A 202 55.02 -4.92 31.18
C ARG A 202 53.80 -4.12 30.73
N GLY A 203 53.97 -2.84 30.38
CA GLY A 203 52.93 -1.99 29.81
C GLY A 203 52.37 -2.58 28.51
N SER A 204 53.27 -3.03 27.63
CA SER A 204 52.92 -3.72 26.38
C SER A 204 52.16 -5.04 26.65
N ASN A 205 52.61 -5.84 27.61
CA ASN A 205 51.92 -7.08 27.99
C ASN A 205 50.49 -6.84 28.50
N ILE A 206 50.30 -5.83 29.36
CA ILE A 206 48.98 -5.44 29.88
C ILE A 206 48.09 -4.97 28.74
N SER A 207 48.61 -4.13 27.83
CA SER A 207 47.87 -3.66 26.66
C SER A 207 47.41 -4.81 25.75
N LEU A 208 48.31 -5.75 25.45
CA LEU A 208 48.01 -6.93 24.66
C LEU A 208 46.99 -7.86 25.34
N LYS A 209 47.12 -8.10 26.65
CA LYS A 209 46.13 -8.87 27.41
C LYS A 209 44.74 -8.22 27.39
N ASN A 210 44.67 -6.91 27.58
CA ASN A 210 43.41 -6.17 27.49
C ASN A 210 42.81 -6.22 26.09
N ARG A 211 43.63 -6.13 25.04
CA ARG A 211 43.20 -6.29 23.64
C ARG A 211 42.68 -7.69 23.37
N LEU A 212 43.37 -8.72 23.86
CA LEU A 212 42.96 -10.12 23.75
C LEU A 212 41.60 -10.32 24.42
N ALA A 213 41.44 -9.88 25.67
CA ALA A 213 40.17 -9.99 26.40
C ALA A 213 39.01 -9.27 25.67
N LYS A 214 39.26 -8.09 25.10
CA LYS A 214 38.27 -7.37 24.28
C LYS A 214 37.89 -8.15 23.01
N LEU A 215 38.88 -8.72 22.33
CA LEU A 215 38.66 -9.52 21.12
C LEU A 215 37.88 -10.81 21.44
N GLU A 216 38.24 -11.52 22.52
CA GLU A 216 37.52 -12.69 22.99
C GLU A 216 36.07 -12.36 23.37
N GLN A 217 35.84 -11.24 24.07
CA GLN A 217 34.49 -10.80 24.39
C GLN A 217 33.70 -10.44 23.13
N SER A 218 34.34 -9.80 22.14
CA SER A 218 33.70 -9.52 20.86
C SER A 218 33.39 -10.80 20.09
N LEU A 219 34.24 -11.83 20.20
CA LEU A 219 34.02 -13.14 19.57
C LEU A 219 32.82 -13.82 20.21
N ARG A 220 32.78 -13.91 21.55
CA ARG A 220 31.65 -14.48 22.29
C ARG A 220 30.33 -13.82 21.97
N LYS A 221 30.28 -12.48 21.84
CA LYS A 221 29.06 -11.76 21.42
C LYS A 221 28.60 -12.14 20.01
N LYS A 222 29.54 -12.41 19.10
CA LYS A 222 29.21 -12.89 17.75
C LYS A 222 28.74 -14.34 17.78
N ASP A 223 29.34 -15.18 18.62
CA ASP A 223 28.92 -16.57 18.81
C ASP A 223 27.54 -16.65 19.45
N GLU A 224 27.24 -15.84 20.47
CA GLU A 224 25.89 -15.70 21.06
C GLU A 224 24.86 -15.19 20.05
N LEU A 225 25.26 -14.29 19.13
CA LEU A 225 24.37 -13.85 18.04
C LEU A 225 24.12 -14.99 17.04
N ALA A 226 25.12 -15.84 16.79
CA ALA A 226 25.00 -17.03 15.96
C ALA A 226 24.19 -18.15 16.66
N GLU A 227 24.22 -18.24 17.99
CA GLU A 227 23.40 -19.17 18.77
C GLU A 227 21.93 -18.72 18.82
N ASN A 228 21.69 -17.40 18.84
CA ASN A 228 20.36 -16.81 18.67
C ASN A 228 19.87 -16.79 17.20
N LEU A 229 20.76 -17.05 16.24
CA LEU A 229 20.37 -17.34 14.87
C LEU A 229 19.99 -18.81 14.80
N HIS A 230 18.70 -19.10 14.96
CA HIS A 230 18.19 -20.46 14.88
C HIS A 230 18.47 -21.02 13.48
N VAL A 231 19.54 -21.83 13.36
CA VAL A 231 19.88 -22.58 12.15
C VAL A 231 18.66 -23.38 11.66
N ILE A 232 17.84 -23.84 12.61
CA ILE A 232 16.56 -24.51 12.37
C ILE A 232 15.58 -23.62 11.62
N ASP A 233 15.44 -22.34 11.98
CA ASP A 233 14.53 -21.41 11.29
C ASP A 233 15.01 -21.11 9.87
N PHE A 234 16.33 -21.02 9.68
CA PHE A 234 16.92 -20.85 8.35
C PHE A 234 16.70 -22.10 7.47
N GLU A 235 16.90 -23.29 8.03
CA GLU A 235 16.60 -24.55 7.33
C GLU A 235 15.11 -24.70 7.04
N GLN A 236 14.24 -24.31 7.97
CA GLN A 236 12.79 -24.29 7.77
C GLN A 236 12.39 -23.34 6.63
N LEU A 237 12.91 -22.11 6.61
CA LEU A 237 12.69 -21.16 5.52
C LEU A 237 13.18 -21.71 4.17
N LYS A 238 14.30 -22.43 4.18
CA LYS A 238 14.84 -23.07 2.98
C LYS A 238 13.91 -24.18 2.46
N ILE A 239 13.39 -25.02 3.35
CA ILE A 239 12.41 -26.06 3.01
C ILE A 239 11.14 -25.42 2.45
N GLU A 240 10.60 -24.42 3.13
CA GLU A 240 9.39 -23.71 2.70
C GLU A 240 9.56 -23.06 1.32
N ASN A 241 10.69 -22.39 1.09
CA ASN A 241 10.98 -21.78 -0.21
C ASN A 241 11.05 -22.83 -1.33
N GLN A 242 11.70 -23.96 -1.05
CA GLN A 242 11.79 -25.07 -2.00
C GLN A 242 10.39 -25.64 -2.30
N THR A 243 9.57 -25.92 -1.29
CA THR A 243 8.20 -26.43 -1.48
C THR A 243 7.31 -25.44 -2.24
N LEU A 244 7.47 -24.13 -2.00
CA LEU A 244 6.75 -23.11 -2.74
C LEU A 244 7.17 -23.06 -4.22
N ASN A 245 8.47 -23.18 -4.50
CA ASN A 245 8.98 -23.25 -5.87
C ASN A 245 8.48 -24.49 -6.61
N GLU A 246 8.51 -25.67 -5.99
CA GLU A 246 7.95 -26.89 -6.56
C GLU A 246 6.46 -26.70 -6.91
N LYS A 247 5.69 -26.06 -6.02
CA LYS A 247 4.28 -25.77 -6.28
C LYS A 247 4.07 -24.77 -7.42
N ILE A 248 4.94 -23.78 -7.56
CA ILE A 248 4.92 -22.83 -8.68
C ILE A 248 5.21 -23.57 -9.99
N GLU A 249 6.19 -24.47 -10.01
CA GLU A 249 6.53 -25.29 -11.17
C GLU A 249 5.36 -26.18 -11.60
N GLU A 250 4.72 -26.89 -10.66
CA GLU A 250 3.52 -27.70 -10.95
C GLU A 250 2.38 -26.86 -11.57
N ARG A 251 2.09 -25.68 -11.01
CA ARG A 251 1.04 -24.80 -11.53
C ARG A 251 1.41 -24.25 -12.91
N ASN A 252 2.69 -23.95 -13.15
CA ASN A 252 3.17 -23.54 -14.46
C ASN A 252 3.00 -24.65 -15.50
N GLU A 253 3.27 -25.90 -15.15
CA GLU A 253 3.03 -27.04 -16.04
C GLU A 253 1.55 -27.23 -16.35
N GLU A 254 0.67 -27.14 -15.35
CA GLU A 254 -0.79 -27.20 -15.53
C GLU A 254 -1.29 -26.08 -16.43
N LEU A 255 -0.81 -24.84 -16.21
CA LEU A 255 -1.11 -23.70 -17.04
C LEU A 255 -0.67 -23.94 -18.48
N HIS A 256 0.51 -24.53 -18.68
CA HIS A 256 1.00 -24.88 -20.01
C HIS A 256 0.14 -25.96 -20.68
N LYS A 257 -0.31 -26.98 -19.94
CA LYS A 257 -1.27 -27.99 -20.41
C LYS A 257 -2.60 -27.36 -20.82
N LEU A 258 -3.13 -26.42 -20.03
CA LEU A 258 -4.37 -25.70 -20.33
C LEU A 258 -4.25 -24.80 -21.57
N LYS A 259 -3.12 -24.10 -21.73
CA LYS A 259 -2.82 -23.33 -22.95
C LYS A 259 -2.83 -24.21 -24.20
N LYS A 260 -2.19 -25.38 -24.16
CA LYS A 260 -2.22 -26.35 -25.26
C LYS A 260 -3.65 -26.79 -25.60
N LYS A 261 -4.44 -27.18 -24.58
CA LYS A 261 -5.85 -27.53 -24.76
C LYS A 261 -6.65 -26.39 -25.40
N THR A 262 -6.41 -25.14 -24.96
CA THR A 262 -7.08 -23.95 -25.50
C THR A 262 -6.79 -23.78 -26.99
N VAL A 263 -5.52 -23.90 -27.40
CA VAL A 263 -5.14 -23.82 -28.83
C VAL A 263 -5.85 -24.90 -29.65
N THR A 264 -5.87 -26.14 -29.17
CA THR A 264 -6.58 -27.24 -29.85
C THR A 264 -8.08 -26.97 -29.95
N ILE A 265 -8.71 -26.49 -28.88
CA ILE A 265 -10.15 -26.14 -28.89
C ILE A 265 -10.42 -25.02 -29.89
N VAL A 266 -9.59 -23.97 -29.94
CA VAL A 266 -9.73 -22.89 -30.92
C VAL A 266 -9.64 -23.44 -32.34
N GLN A 267 -8.69 -24.33 -32.64
CA GLN A 267 -8.59 -24.98 -33.96
C GLN A 267 -9.86 -25.78 -34.30
N ILE A 268 -10.38 -26.56 -33.36
CA ILE A 268 -11.62 -27.32 -33.55
C ILE A 268 -12.80 -26.37 -33.83
N ILE A 269 -12.93 -25.29 -33.03
CA ILE A 269 -13.99 -24.29 -33.22
C ILE A 269 -13.87 -23.64 -34.60
N THR A 270 -12.67 -23.31 -35.06
CA THR A 270 -12.43 -22.76 -36.39
C THR A 270 -12.89 -23.73 -37.48
N HIS A 271 -12.47 -25.00 -37.42
CA HIS A 271 -12.92 -26.01 -38.39
C HIS A 271 -14.43 -26.23 -38.36
N MET A 272 -15.05 -26.22 -37.17
CA MET A 272 -16.51 -26.34 -37.04
C MET A 272 -17.23 -25.13 -37.64
N ARG A 273 -16.71 -23.92 -37.44
CA ARG A 273 -17.25 -22.69 -38.02
C ARG A 273 -17.20 -22.72 -39.55
N GLU A 274 -16.08 -23.17 -40.12
CA GLU A 274 -15.92 -23.33 -41.57
C GLU A 274 -16.93 -24.35 -42.13
N LYS A 275 -17.09 -25.52 -41.48
CA LYS A 275 -18.07 -26.54 -41.89
C LYS A 275 -19.50 -26.00 -41.83
N VAL A 276 -19.86 -25.28 -40.77
CA VAL A 276 -21.18 -24.66 -40.65
C VAL A 276 -21.41 -23.64 -41.76
N GLN A 277 -20.41 -22.81 -42.04
CA GLN A 277 -20.50 -21.82 -43.12
C GLN A 277 -20.68 -22.49 -44.49
N PHE A 278 -19.97 -23.59 -44.75
CA PHE A 278 -20.12 -24.37 -45.98
C PHE A 278 -21.54 -24.95 -46.12
N VAL A 279 -22.03 -25.66 -45.10
CA VAL A 279 -23.40 -26.21 -45.11
C VAL A 279 -24.46 -25.12 -45.21
N GLN A 280 -24.24 -23.97 -44.58
CA GLN A 280 -25.14 -22.83 -44.68
C GLN A 280 -25.20 -22.26 -46.10
N GLN A 281 -24.07 -22.23 -46.82
CA GLN A 281 -24.05 -21.84 -48.23
C GLN A 281 -24.83 -22.84 -49.11
N GLU A 282 -24.61 -24.14 -48.94
CA GLU A 282 -25.38 -25.17 -49.65
C GLU A 282 -26.88 -25.06 -49.37
N TYR A 283 -27.25 -24.82 -48.10
CA TYR A 283 -28.64 -24.58 -47.73
C TYR A 283 -29.25 -23.36 -48.45
N GLN A 284 -28.50 -22.25 -48.58
CA GLN A 284 -29.00 -21.08 -49.33
C GLN A 284 -29.21 -21.38 -50.81
N VAL A 285 -28.31 -22.14 -51.43
CA VAL A 285 -28.45 -22.57 -52.83
C VAL A 285 -29.70 -23.43 -52.99
N LEU A 286 -29.84 -24.49 -52.17
CA LEU A 286 -30.98 -25.41 -52.24
C LEU A 286 -32.31 -24.70 -51.94
N LYS A 287 -32.30 -23.74 -51.01
CA LYS A 287 -33.48 -22.89 -50.74
C LYS A 287 -33.84 -22.02 -51.94
N GLY A 288 -32.85 -21.51 -52.68
CA GLY A 288 -33.06 -20.79 -53.93
C GLY A 288 -33.67 -21.67 -55.02
N GLU A 289 -33.14 -22.88 -55.20
CA GLU A 289 -33.66 -23.88 -56.14
C GLU A 289 -35.10 -24.27 -55.81
N LEU A 290 -35.41 -24.49 -54.52
CA LEU A 290 -36.77 -24.78 -54.06
C LEU A 290 -37.73 -23.64 -54.39
N ALA A 291 -37.31 -22.39 -54.16
CA ALA A 291 -38.14 -21.22 -54.47
C ALA A 291 -38.40 -21.08 -55.98
N GLN A 292 -37.41 -21.37 -56.82
CA GLN A 292 -37.57 -21.41 -58.28
C GLN A 292 -38.55 -22.51 -58.69
N LEU A 293 -38.41 -23.71 -58.13
CA LEU A 293 -39.30 -24.83 -58.42
C LEU A 293 -40.75 -24.54 -57.99
N ASP A 294 -40.96 -23.90 -56.84
CA ASP A 294 -42.29 -23.47 -56.38
C ASP A 294 -42.90 -22.43 -57.34
N GLN A 295 -42.10 -21.50 -57.86
CA GLN A 295 -42.53 -20.53 -58.86
C GLN A 295 -42.90 -21.21 -60.19
N ASP A 296 -42.07 -22.13 -60.67
CA ASP A 296 -42.33 -22.90 -61.88
C ASP A 296 -43.61 -23.72 -61.72
N LEU A 297 -43.78 -24.40 -60.59
CA LEU A 297 -44.96 -25.18 -60.28
C LEU A 297 -46.23 -24.30 -60.24
N ALA A 298 -46.16 -23.11 -59.64
CA ALA A 298 -47.26 -22.14 -59.68
C ALA A 298 -47.60 -21.73 -61.13
N SER A 299 -46.59 -21.42 -61.95
CA SER A 299 -46.80 -21.06 -63.36
C SER A 299 -47.44 -22.20 -64.18
N GLN A 300 -47.02 -23.45 -63.93
CA GLN A 300 -47.60 -24.64 -64.57
C GLN A 300 -49.04 -24.87 -64.09
N ARG A 301 -49.35 -24.65 -62.81
CA ARG A 301 -50.73 -24.70 -62.30
C ARG A 301 -51.63 -23.66 -62.97
N ASP A 302 -51.14 -22.45 -63.18
CA ASP A 302 -51.87 -21.39 -63.87
C ASP A 302 -52.10 -21.75 -65.34
N LEU A 303 -51.08 -22.28 -66.02
CA LEU A 303 -51.19 -22.76 -67.41
C LEU A 303 -52.21 -23.89 -67.56
N VAL A 304 -52.19 -24.87 -66.64
CA VAL A 304 -53.18 -25.96 -66.61
C VAL A 304 -54.59 -25.40 -66.37
N THR A 305 -54.73 -24.38 -65.53
CA THR A 305 -56.03 -23.75 -65.27
C THR A 305 -56.55 -23.02 -66.51
N LYS A 306 -55.70 -22.25 -67.20
CA LYS A 306 -56.04 -21.56 -68.45
C LYS A 306 -56.44 -22.54 -69.56
N THR A 307 -55.62 -23.55 -69.82
CA THR A 307 -55.89 -24.56 -70.85
C THR A 307 -57.15 -25.39 -70.55
N LYS A 308 -57.44 -25.68 -69.27
CA LYS A 308 -58.73 -26.29 -68.88
C LYS A 308 -59.91 -25.37 -69.21
N HIS A 309 -59.78 -24.07 -68.94
CA HIS A 309 -60.82 -23.09 -69.25
C HIS A 309 -61.08 -23.00 -70.75
N GLU A 310 -60.03 -22.86 -71.56
CA GLU A 310 -60.11 -22.86 -73.04
C GLU A 310 -60.75 -24.14 -73.58
N ARG A 311 -60.34 -25.31 -73.06
CA ARG A 311 -60.96 -26.60 -73.42
C ARG A 311 -62.44 -26.63 -73.07
N ASP A 312 -62.82 -26.13 -71.90
CA ASP A 312 -64.21 -26.12 -71.45
C ASP A 312 -65.06 -25.12 -72.25
N GLU A 313 -64.48 -23.98 -72.66
CA GLU A 313 -65.06 -23.01 -73.59
C GLU A 313 -65.32 -23.66 -74.97
N HIS A 314 -64.29 -24.26 -75.59
CA HIS A 314 -64.45 -24.99 -76.85
C HIS A 314 -65.46 -26.14 -76.75
N ARG A 315 -65.51 -26.84 -75.62
CA ARG A 315 -66.51 -27.90 -75.38
C ARG A 315 -67.92 -27.31 -75.33
N SER A 316 -68.09 -26.16 -74.69
CA SER A 316 -69.36 -25.42 -74.64
C SER A 316 -69.78 -24.93 -76.03
N GLU A 317 -68.86 -24.34 -76.79
CA GLU A 317 -69.07 -23.91 -78.19
C GLU A 317 -69.43 -25.08 -79.09
N TYR A 318 -68.68 -26.18 -79.03
CA TYR A 318 -69.00 -27.41 -79.75
C TYR A 318 -70.39 -27.94 -79.39
N GLY A 319 -70.77 -27.88 -78.10
CA GLY A 319 -72.12 -28.19 -77.64
C GLY A 319 -73.19 -27.32 -78.30
N LYS A 320 -72.99 -26.00 -78.36
CA LYS A 320 -73.90 -25.05 -79.02
C LYS A 320 -73.98 -25.30 -80.53
N LEU A 321 -72.85 -25.47 -81.20
CA LEU A 321 -72.81 -25.69 -82.65
C LEU A 321 -73.47 -27.02 -83.02
N LYS A 322 -73.24 -28.08 -82.24
CA LYS A 322 -73.92 -29.38 -82.38
C LYS A 322 -75.43 -29.26 -82.18
N GLN A 323 -75.90 -28.43 -81.24
CA GLN A 323 -77.33 -28.14 -81.08
C GLN A 323 -77.91 -27.40 -82.30
N GLN A 324 -77.22 -26.38 -82.81
CA GLN A 324 -77.65 -25.63 -84.01
C GLN A 324 -77.72 -26.50 -85.27
N THR A 325 -76.82 -27.48 -85.39
CA THR A 325 -76.74 -28.41 -86.53
C THR A 325 -77.49 -29.73 -86.30
N GLY A 326 -78.34 -29.80 -85.26
CA GLY A 326 -78.92 -31.06 -84.76
C GLY A 326 -79.72 -31.89 -85.77
N ILE A 327 -80.36 -31.26 -86.76
CA ILE A 327 -81.05 -31.98 -87.85
C ILE A 327 -80.07 -32.39 -88.95
N MET A 328 -79.08 -31.54 -89.23
CA MET A 328 -78.09 -31.74 -90.31
C MET A 328 -77.05 -32.83 -89.98
N ASN A 329 -76.77 -33.08 -88.70
CA ASN A 329 -75.75 -34.05 -88.28
C ASN A 329 -76.27 -35.48 -88.13
N SER A 330 -77.58 -35.71 -88.25
CA SER A 330 -78.16 -37.05 -88.19
C SER A 330 -78.72 -37.42 -89.55
N GLU A 331 -78.01 -38.32 -90.23
CA GLU A 331 -78.41 -38.82 -91.55
C GLU A 331 -79.78 -39.50 -91.50
N HIS A 332 -80.12 -40.17 -90.38
CA HIS A 332 -81.44 -40.73 -90.15
C HIS A 332 -82.52 -39.65 -90.03
N LEU A 333 -82.26 -38.58 -89.28
CA LEU A 333 -83.22 -37.48 -89.11
C LEU A 333 -83.40 -36.68 -90.40
N THR A 334 -82.34 -36.57 -91.21
CA THR A 334 -82.38 -35.95 -92.53
C THR A 334 -83.22 -36.79 -93.49
N ARG A 335 -82.98 -38.11 -93.58
CA ARG A 335 -83.79 -39.05 -94.37
C ARG A 335 -85.25 -39.08 -93.93
N ASP A 336 -85.52 -39.02 -92.63
CA ASP A 336 -86.89 -39.01 -92.09
C ASP A 336 -87.60 -37.69 -92.41
N PHE A 337 -86.88 -36.57 -92.36
CA PHE A 337 -87.39 -35.26 -92.82
C PHE A 337 -87.68 -35.26 -94.32
N GLU A 338 -86.79 -35.81 -95.15
CA GLU A 338 -86.99 -35.98 -96.60
C GLU A 338 -88.18 -36.90 -96.90
N ALA A 339 -88.28 -38.05 -96.23
CA ALA A 339 -89.40 -38.97 -96.37
C ALA A 339 -90.73 -38.32 -95.96
N ARG A 340 -90.73 -37.50 -94.90
CA ARG A 340 -91.91 -36.76 -94.46
C ARG A 340 -92.26 -35.59 -95.38
N ALA A 341 -91.27 -34.97 -96.01
CA ALA A 341 -91.48 -33.99 -97.07
C ALA A 341 -92.09 -34.63 -98.32
N GLU A 342 -91.60 -35.80 -98.74
CA GLU A 342 -92.21 -36.60 -99.81
C GLU A 342 -93.63 -37.04 -99.47
N HIS A 343 -93.86 -37.54 -98.25
CA HIS A 343 -95.19 -37.94 -97.80
C HIS A 343 -96.18 -36.76 -97.84
N ASN A 344 -95.76 -35.57 -97.39
CA ASN A 344 -96.57 -34.35 -97.53
C ASN A 344 -96.86 -34.00 -98.99
N LYS A 345 -95.90 -34.22 -99.90
CA LYS A 345 -96.10 -34.01 -101.33
C LYS A 345 -97.13 -34.98 -101.90
N ARG A 346 -97.07 -36.27 -101.53
CA ARG A 346 -98.07 -37.28 -101.92
C ARG A 346 -99.47 -36.93 -101.42
N ILE A 347 -99.62 -36.52 -100.15
CA ILE A 347 -100.91 -36.06 -99.62
C ILE A 347 -101.45 -34.85 -100.41
N LYS A 348 -100.58 -33.89 -100.77
CA LYS A 348 -101.00 -32.75 -101.61
C LYS A 348 -101.46 -33.19 -102.99
N GLU A 349 -100.79 -34.17 -103.60
CA GLU A 349 -101.18 -34.76 -104.88
C GLU A 349 -102.51 -35.54 -104.77
N ASP A 350 -102.72 -36.31 -103.70
CA ASP A 350 -103.98 -37.00 -103.43
C ASP A 350 -105.14 -36.03 -103.21
N ILE A 351 -104.92 -34.92 -102.48
CA ILE A 351 -105.90 -33.84 -102.35
C ILE A 351 -106.24 -33.25 -103.74
N ALA A 352 -105.24 -33.06 -104.60
CA ALA A 352 -105.47 -32.57 -105.96
C ALA A 352 -106.26 -33.59 -106.82
N GLN A 353 -105.97 -34.88 -106.69
CA GLN A 353 -106.69 -35.96 -107.37
C GLN A 353 -108.13 -36.10 -106.87
N LEU A 354 -108.36 -36.03 -105.55
CA LEU A 354 -109.69 -36.03 -104.94
C LEU A 354 -110.50 -34.81 -105.38
N LYS A 355 -109.89 -33.62 -105.45
CA LYS A 355 -110.52 -32.42 -106.03
C LYS A 355 -110.88 -32.63 -107.50
N LYS A 356 -110.01 -33.26 -108.29
CA LYS A 356 -110.27 -33.59 -109.70
C LYS A 356 -111.40 -34.61 -109.85
N ARG A 357 -111.45 -35.64 -109.00
CA ARG A 357 -112.49 -36.68 -108.97
C ARG A 357 -113.83 -36.13 -108.49
N HIS A 358 -113.82 -35.23 -107.51
CA HIS A 358 -115.00 -34.47 -107.11
C HIS A 358 -115.49 -33.57 -108.25
N GLY A 359 -114.58 -32.89 -108.96
CA GLY A 359 -114.90 -32.12 -110.16
C GLY A 359 -115.49 -32.98 -111.28
N GLN A 360 -114.99 -34.19 -111.48
CA GLN A 360 -115.52 -35.17 -112.45
C GLN A 360 -116.87 -35.73 -112.04
N MET A 361 -117.12 -36.02 -110.75
CA MET A 361 -118.44 -36.40 -110.24
C MET A 361 -119.45 -35.26 -110.35
N LEU A 362 -119.04 -34.02 -110.05
CA LEU A 362 -119.89 -32.84 -110.28
C LEU A 362 -120.23 -32.69 -111.77
N GLN A 363 -119.27 -32.89 -112.67
CA GLN A 363 -119.52 -32.86 -114.12
C GLN A 363 -120.38 -34.06 -114.60
N PHE A 364 -120.30 -35.23 -113.97
CA PHE A 364 -121.11 -36.42 -114.26
C PHE A 364 -122.56 -36.24 -113.79
N VAL A 365 -122.77 -35.70 -112.58
CA VAL A 365 -124.10 -35.34 -112.06
C VAL A 365 -124.73 -34.23 -112.92
N LYS A 366 -123.93 -33.30 -113.46
CA LYS A 366 -124.40 -32.26 -114.39
C LYS A 366 -124.72 -32.78 -115.80
N ARG A 367 -124.26 -33.98 -116.19
CA ARG A 367 -124.43 -34.55 -117.54
C ARG A 367 -125.50 -35.66 -117.63
N HIS A 368 -125.86 -36.34 -116.55
CA HIS A 368 -126.82 -37.46 -116.58
C HIS A 368 -127.73 -37.56 -115.33
N GLY A 369 -128.30 -36.44 -114.87
CA GLY A 369 -129.06 -36.39 -113.61
C GLY A 369 -130.32 -35.51 -113.64
N GLY A 370 -131.10 -35.55 -114.73
CA GLY A 370 -132.53 -35.20 -114.75
C GLY A 370 -133.04 -34.69 -116.10
N LYS A 371 -134.16 -35.18 -116.67
CA LYS A 371 -135.13 -36.23 -116.28
C LYS A 371 -135.91 -36.63 -117.56
N ILE A 372 -136.36 -37.90 -117.62
CA ILE A 372 -136.92 -38.67 -118.76
C ILE A 372 -135.85 -39.35 -119.61
#